data_AF-A0A7K2KMY3-F1
#
_entry.id   AF-A0A7K2KMY3-F1
#
_cell.length_a   1.000
_cell.length_b   1.000
_cell.length_c   1.000
_cell.angle_alpha   90.00
_cell.angle_beta   90.00
_cell.angle_gamma   90.00
#
_symmetry.space_group_name_H-M   'P 1'
#
loop_
_entity.id
_entity.type
_entity.pdbx_description
1 polymer ?
#
loop_
_entity_poly.entity_id
_entity_poly.type
_entity_poly.pdbx_seq_one_letter_code
_entity_poly.pdbx_strand_id
1 'polypeptide(L)'
;GMPGFERAAAQMAIGEIYNMRIHHDDVLQPVLRFLKVLQIDGLGPEGLQAQEELGLYMNGLDTEASKFDEKLAARKARMAARAAG
;
A
#
# COMPACT_ATOMS: atom_id res chain seq x y z
N GLY A 1 15.94 -13.90 -8.26
CA GLY A 1 14.54 -13.48 -8.39
C GLY A 1 13.89 -14.22 -9.56
N MET A 2 12.56 -14.32 -9.57
CA MET A 2 11.81 -14.92 -10.69
C MET A 2 12.00 -14.04 -11.94
N PRO A 3 12.47 -14.59 -13.09
CA PRO A 3 12.61 -13.83 -14.32
C PRO A 3 11.30 -13.14 -14.72
N GLY A 4 11.36 -11.85 -15.05
CA GLY A 4 10.17 -11.08 -15.45
C GLY A 4 9.23 -10.65 -14.31
N PHE A 5 9.59 -10.92 -13.05
CA PHE A 5 8.75 -10.58 -11.90
C PHE A 5 8.33 -9.11 -11.87
N GLU A 6 9.25 -8.17 -12.07
CA GLU A 6 8.95 -6.73 -12.01
C GLU A 6 7.88 -6.32 -13.04
N ARG A 7 7.96 -6.86 -14.26
CA ARG A 7 6.98 -6.60 -15.31
C ARG A 7 5.61 -7.20 -14.94
N ALA A 8 5.60 -8.43 -14.44
CA ALA A 8 4.36 -9.08 -13.99
C ALA A 8 3.72 -8.32 -12.82
N ALA A 9 4.52 -7.90 -11.83
CA ALA A 9 4.06 -7.11 -10.69
C ALA A 9 3.49 -5.75 -11.14
N ALA A 10 4.17 -5.06 -12.07
CA ALA A 10 3.65 -3.81 -12.63
C ALA A 10 2.32 -4.02 -13.38
N GLN A 11 2.18 -5.12 -14.14
CA GLN A 11 0.92 -5.45 -14.82
C GLN A 11 -0.20 -5.74 -13.83
N MET A 12 0.06 -6.50 -12.76
CA MET A 12 -0.91 -6.74 -11.69
C MET A 12 -1.33 -5.45 -11.00
N ALA A 13 -0.37 -4.56 -10.72
CA ALA A 13 -0.64 -3.30 -10.04
C ALA A 13 -1.49 -2.34 -10.88
N ILE A 14 -1.14 -2.19 -12.17
CA ILE A 14 -1.90 -1.35 -13.12
C ILE A 14 -3.27 -1.96 -13.42
N GLY A 15 -3.36 -3.28 -13.47
CA GLY A 15 -4.60 -4.03 -13.65
C GLY A 15 -5.44 -4.17 -12.38
N GLU A 16 -5.03 -3.56 -11.26
CA GLU A 16 -5.75 -3.56 -9.98
C GLU A 16 -6.03 -4.96 -9.42
N ILE A 17 -5.21 -5.95 -9.78
CA ILE A 17 -5.26 -7.30 -9.22
C ILE A 17 -4.60 -7.31 -7.84
N TYR A 18 -3.45 -6.64 -7.73
CA TYR A 18 -2.72 -6.45 -6.49
C TYR A 18 -1.78 -5.26 -6.60
N ASN A 19 -1.90 -4.30 -5.70
CA ASN A 19 -1.05 -3.12 -5.63
C ASN A 19 -0.85 -2.70 -4.18
N MET A 20 -0.14 -1.58 -3.97
CA MET A 20 0.18 -1.06 -2.65
C MET A 20 -1.05 -0.68 -1.82
N ARG A 21 -2.08 -0.10 -2.45
CA ARG A 21 -3.36 0.23 -1.80
C ARG A 21 -4.05 -1.02 -1.29
N ILE A 22 -4.19 -2.04 -2.16
CA ILE A 22 -4.78 -3.33 -1.80
C ILE A 22 -3.98 -4.00 -0.67
N HIS A 23 -2.64 -3.98 -0.74
CA HIS A 23 -1.83 -4.55 0.33
C HIS A 23 -1.98 -3.81 1.67
N HIS A 24 -2.01 -2.48 1.65
CA HIS A 24 -2.21 -1.67 2.84
C HIS A 24 -3.57 -1.94 3.49
N ASP A 25 -4.66 -1.85 2.71
CA ASP A 25 -6.03 -1.87 3.24
C ASP A 25 -6.53 -3.29 3.55
N ASP A 26 -6.20 -4.27 2.70
CA ASP A 26 -6.79 -5.61 2.78
C ASP A 26 -5.89 -6.63 3.49
N VAL A 27 -4.60 -6.31 3.68
CA VAL A 27 -3.63 -7.22 4.30
C VAL A 27 -3.01 -6.63 5.56
N LEU A 28 -2.31 -5.50 5.44
CA LEU A 28 -1.54 -4.96 6.57
C LEU A 28 -2.44 -4.40 7.66
N GLN A 29 -3.35 -3.48 7.34
CA GLN A 29 -4.26 -2.88 8.31
C GLN A 29 -5.10 -3.93 9.08
N PRO A 30 -5.71 -4.95 8.43
CA PRO A 30 -6.49 -5.96 9.13
C PRO A 30 -5.64 -6.82 10.07
N VAL A 31 -4.44 -7.22 9.66
CA VAL A 31 -3.51 -8.01 10.48
C VAL A 31 -3.05 -7.21 11.69
N LEU A 32 -2.60 -5.96 11.50
CA LEU A 32 -2.14 -5.10 12.59
C LEU A 32 -3.25 -4.79 13.59
N ARG A 33 -4.48 -4.57 13.11
CA ARG A 33 -5.65 -4.36 13.97
C ARG A 33 -6.02 -5.62 14.75
N PHE A 34 -6.00 -6.79 14.11
CA PHE A 34 -6.29 -8.07 14.77
C PHE A 34 -5.32 -8.35 15.91
N LEU A 35 -4.03 -8.11 15.67
CA LEU A 35 -2.97 -8.26 16.67
C LEU A 35 -2.92 -7.11 17.68
N LYS A 36 -3.67 -6.02 17.44
CA LYS A 36 -3.70 -4.80 18.25
C LYS A 36 -2.31 -4.18 18.44
N VAL A 37 -1.41 -4.30 17.47
CA VAL A 37 0.02 -3.98 17.63
C VAL A 37 0.25 -2.53 18.05
N LEU A 38 -0.56 -1.60 17.54
CA LEU A 38 -0.50 -0.16 17.86
C LEU A 38 -1.20 0.21 19.18
N GLN A 39 -1.81 -0.74 19.87
CA GLN A 39 -2.52 -0.57 21.13
C GLN A 39 -1.89 -1.36 22.28
N ILE A 40 -0.79 -2.09 22.01
CA ILE A 40 -0.06 -2.84 23.04
C ILE A 40 0.53 -1.84 24.03
N ASP A 41 0.21 -2.04 25.30
CA ASP A 41 0.74 -1.32 26.44
C ASP A 41 1.85 -2.12 27.14
N GLY A 42 2.53 -1.50 28.12
CA GLY A 42 3.58 -2.15 28.89
C GLY A 42 4.86 -2.47 28.11
N LEU A 43 5.03 -1.93 26.91
CA LEU A 43 6.25 -2.06 26.12
C LEU A 43 7.42 -1.36 26.81
N GLY A 44 8.59 -2.03 26.81
CA GLY A 44 9.85 -1.37 27.13
C GLY A 44 10.26 -0.34 26.06
N PRO A 45 11.34 0.43 26.27
CA PRO A 45 11.76 1.49 25.36
C PRO A 45 11.91 1.06 23.88
N GLU A 46 12.52 -0.10 23.63
CA GLU A 46 12.68 -0.64 22.26
C GLU A 46 11.34 -0.98 21.61
N GLY A 47 10.39 -1.50 22.39
CA GLY A 47 9.05 -1.84 21.91
C GLY A 47 8.24 -0.60 21.55
N LEU A 48 8.33 0.45 22.38
CA LEU A 48 7.70 1.75 22.09
C LEU A 48 8.27 2.36 20.81
N GLN A 49 9.59 2.36 20.66
CA GLN A 49 10.24 2.84 19.43
C GLN A 49 9.78 2.05 18.20
N ALA A 50 9.75 0.72 18.27
CA ALA A 50 9.27 -0.11 17.16
C ALA A 50 7.79 0.14 16.83
N GLN A 51 6.95 0.39 17.84
CA GLN A 51 5.54 0.74 17.65
C GLN A 51 5.37 2.09 16.95
N GLU A 52 6.17 3.10 17.32
CA GLU A 52 6.21 4.41 16.67
C GLU A 52 6.70 4.31 15.22
N GLU A 53 7.80 3.60 14.98
CA GLU A 53 8.36 3.37 13.65
C GLU A 53 7.35 2.66 12.74
N LEU A 54 6.63 1.66 13.26
CA LEU A 54 5.56 0.99 12.53
C LEU A 54 4.42 1.96 12.16
N GLY A 55 4.00 2.82 13.10
CA GLY A 55 2.98 3.84 12.83
C GLY A 55 3.40 4.82 11.74
N LEU A 56 4.63 5.32 11.81
CA LEU A 56 5.21 6.20 10.79
C LEU A 56 5.28 5.52 9.42
N TYR A 57 5.70 4.25 9.40
CA TYR A 57 5.76 3.46 8.17
C TYR A 57 4.37 3.28 7.54
N MET A 58 3.35 2.92 8.33
CA MET A 58 1.99 2.74 7.82
C MET A 58 1.40 4.04 7.26
N ASN A 59 1.66 5.19 7.89
CA ASN A 59 1.26 6.49 7.36
C ASN A 59 1.97 6.83 6.05
N GLY A 60 3.26 6.52 5.94
CA GLY A 60 4.03 6.69 4.71
C GLY A 60 3.50 5.79 3.59
N LEU A 61 3.18 4.54 3.91
CA LEU A 61 2.63 3.58 2.97
C LEU A 61 1.27 4.03 2.42
N ASP A 62 0.38 4.54 3.28
CA ASP A 62 -0.91 5.10 2.87
C ASP A 62 -0.75 6.33 1.95
N THR A 63 0.23 7.19 2.24
CA THR A 63 0.56 8.34 1.39
C THR A 63 0.99 7.91 -0.01
N GLU A 64 1.87 6.91 -0.11
CA GLU A 64 2.33 6.40 -1.39
C GLU A 64 1.23 5.63 -2.14
N ALA A 65 0.39 4.88 -1.43
CA ALA A 65 -0.81 4.22 -1.99
C ALA A 65 -1.75 5.25 -2.62
N SER A 66 -2.05 6.34 -1.91
CA SER A 66 -2.90 7.43 -2.42
C SER A 66 -2.34 8.07 -3.69
N LYS A 67 -1.04 8.39 -3.70
CA LYS A 67 -0.37 8.92 -4.90
C LYS A 67 -0.41 7.94 -6.08
N PHE A 68 -0.32 6.64 -5.81
CA PHE A 68 -0.43 5.62 -6.85
C PHE A 68 -1.84 5.61 -7.46
N ASP A 69 -2.88 5.63 -6.62
CA ASP A 69 -4.28 5.64 -7.06
C ASP A 69 -4.59 6.87 -7.91
N GLU A 70 -4.12 8.06 -7.50
CA GLU A 70 -4.24 9.30 -8.28
C GLU A 70 -3.60 9.18 -9.66
N LYS A 71 -2.37 8.65 -9.74
CA LYS A 71 -1.66 8.45 -11.00
C LYS A 71 -2.38 7.45 -11.91
N LEU A 72 -2.92 6.37 -11.34
CA LEU A 72 -3.66 5.36 -12.08
C LEU A 72 -4.98 5.93 -12.62
N ALA A 73 -5.73 6.67 -11.80
CA ALA A 73 -6.94 7.38 -12.22
C ALA A 73 -6.65 8.36 -13.37
N ALA A 74 -5.61 9.18 -13.23
CA ALA A 74 -5.20 10.10 -14.29
C ALA A 74 -4.80 9.38 -15.59
N ARG A 75 -4.15 8.21 -15.49
CA ARG A 75 -3.83 7.36 -16.65
C ARG A 75 -5.11 6.84 -17.32
N LYS A 76 -6.07 6.32 -16.56
CA LYS A 76 -7.35 5.83 -17.08
C LYS A 76 -8.12 6.94 -17.79
N ALA A 77 -8.18 8.13 -17.20
CA ALA A 77 -8.83 9.29 -17.80
C ALA A 77 -8.20 9.66 -19.16
N ARG A 78 -6.86 9.69 -19.26
CA ARG A 78 -6.16 9.93 -20.54
C ARG A 78 -6.46 8.87 -21.59
N MET A 79 -6.55 7.59 -21.20
CA MET A 79 -6.88 6.50 -22.12
C MET A 79 -8.33 6.61 -22.63
N ALA A 80 -9.27 6.94 -21.75
CA ALA A 80 -10.67 7.14 -22.11
C ALA A 80 -10.84 8.33 -23.09
N ALA A 81 -10.17 9.46 -22.82
CA ALA A 81 -10.20 10.62 -23.72
C ALA A 81 -9.68 10.30 -25.12
N ARG A 82 -8.62 9.48 -25.23
CA ARG A 82 -8.07 9.03 -26.52
C ARG A 82 -8.98 8.05 -27.27
N ALA A 83 -9.80 7.27 -26.56
CA ALA A 83 -10.72 6.33 -27.19
C ALA A 83 -12.01 7.02 -27.68
N ALA A 84 -12.31 8.22 -27.16
CA ALA A 84 -13.52 8.97 -27.47
C ALA A 84 -13.36 10.00 -28.61
N GLY A 85 -12.13 10.30 -29.03
CA GLY A 85 -11.81 11.20 -30.15
C GLY A 85 -11.25 10.43 -31.33
#